data_AF-A0A7C3ESA5-F1
#
_entry.id   AF-A0A7C3ESA5-F1
#
_cell.length_a   1.000
_cell.length_b   1.000
_cell.length_c   1.000
_cell.angle_alpha   90.00
_cell.angle_beta   90.00
_cell.angle_gamma   90.00
#
_symmetry.space_group_name_H-M   'P 1'
#
loop_
_entity.id
_entity.type
_entity.pdbx_description
1 polymer ?
#
loop_
_entity_poly.entity_id
_entity_poly.type
_entity_poly.pdbx_seq_one_letter_code
_entity_poly.pdbx_strand_id
1 'polypeptide(L)'
;MGAGRRGNAMIHTLQTISGDLRLRAEVCVVGSGAGGAVAAKELAEAGRDVVLLEQGGHYTKEDFTQREEEMMPLLFEDMGQRATEDGSILILQGRNIGGSTVHNLCYCFRTPKPIVEKWRREDGIRWAYEDLLPSFERVEAMLHVQPILEAQVNTLNRKIREGCEKLGYHGIVAHHNRVNCTSSGFCILGCPFDAKQSMALTYIPAADRAGARIYAHCQVEKLEIAGSRVAAVVGRLIDAQGQPQGSVRVEAQVVVLAAGAINSPQILLRSSARNEAGQVGKHLHLHPSVLLAGFYDEDIYGYLGIPQSYYVDEFIDLERNPDSGYIIMPIFGFPVATAAQLPGFGRAHAKWMQSYHRMVGILVLLHDQSEGEVRLGRDGRPRIRYHLRPDEQALMAEGMRHCAEILFASGAKQVLVPYHRDPLLLEPGDDLTVIDRRGCRPGEIPLAST
;
A
#
# COMPACT_ATOMS: atom_id res chain seq x y z
N MET A 1 9.11 39.38 -10.68
CA MET A 1 8.58 38.02 -10.90
C MET A 1 9.57 37.05 -10.28
N GLY A 2 9.32 36.68 -9.02
CA GLY A 2 10.33 36.09 -8.14
C GLY A 2 10.66 34.65 -8.53
N ALA A 3 11.95 34.36 -8.60
CA ALA A 3 12.48 33.00 -8.62
C ALA A 3 12.01 32.27 -7.36
N GLY A 4 10.94 31.47 -7.50
CA GLY A 4 10.32 30.74 -6.41
C GLY A 4 11.27 29.68 -5.86
N ARG A 5 11.46 29.71 -4.53
CA ARG A 5 12.24 28.76 -3.72
C ARG A 5 12.06 27.32 -4.23
N ARG A 6 13.08 26.78 -4.91
CA ARG A 6 13.29 25.33 -5.07
C ARG A 6 13.98 24.77 -3.81
N GLY A 7 13.45 25.09 -2.63
CA GLY A 7 13.93 24.54 -1.36
C GLY A 7 13.14 23.29 -0.99
N ASN A 8 13.77 22.38 -0.26
CA ASN A 8 13.06 21.29 0.42
C ASN A 8 11.93 21.87 1.28
N ALA A 9 10.78 21.17 1.32
CA ALA A 9 9.63 21.59 2.11
C ALA A 9 10.03 21.83 3.58
N MET A 10 9.54 22.91 4.20
CA MET A 10 9.80 23.17 5.61
C MET A 10 8.93 22.24 6.48
N ILE A 11 9.51 21.12 6.90
CA ILE A 11 8.83 20.13 7.75
C ILE A 11 9.40 20.20 9.16
N HIS A 12 8.53 20.44 10.13
CA HIS A 12 8.91 20.46 11.55
C HIS A 12 9.04 19.04 12.07
N THR A 13 10.21 18.70 12.58
CA THR A 13 10.53 17.41 13.22
C THR A 13 10.88 17.62 14.69
N LEU A 14 11.15 16.53 15.42
CA LEU A 14 11.61 16.58 16.81
C LEU A 14 12.90 17.41 17.02
N GLN A 15 13.69 17.61 15.97
CA GLN A 15 14.88 18.48 16.05
C GLN A 15 14.50 19.97 16.14
N THR A 16 13.33 20.33 15.64
CA THR A 16 12.83 21.72 15.59
C THR A 16 11.71 22.01 16.59
N ILE A 17 11.12 20.96 17.17
CA ILE A 17 10.04 21.05 18.15
C ILE A 17 10.64 20.82 19.54
N SER A 18 10.46 21.78 20.45
CA SER A 18 10.89 21.65 21.85
C SER A 18 9.68 21.50 22.77
N GLY A 19 9.58 20.38 23.48
CA GLY A 19 8.53 20.13 24.47
C GLY A 19 7.14 19.92 23.86
N ASP A 20 6.10 20.46 24.51
CA ASP A 20 4.71 20.33 24.06
C ASP A 20 4.41 21.17 22.82
N LEU A 21 3.72 20.57 21.84
CA LEU A 21 3.25 21.23 20.63
C LEU A 21 1.79 21.68 20.78
N ARG A 22 1.56 23.00 20.91
CA ARG A 22 0.23 23.60 20.97
C ARG A 22 0.01 24.54 19.79
N LEU A 23 -0.96 24.21 18.94
CA LEU A 23 -1.23 24.94 17.70
C LEU A 23 -2.70 25.33 17.60
N ARG A 24 -2.95 26.35 16.77
CA ARG A 24 -4.27 26.74 16.28
C ARG A 24 -4.24 26.78 14.77
N ALA A 25 -5.32 26.36 14.12
CA ALA A 25 -5.46 26.41 12.67
C ALA A 25 -6.94 26.55 12.27
N GLU A 26 -7.22 26.93 11.03
CA GLU A 26 -8.57 26.77 10.47
C GLU A 26 -8.84 25.28 10.21
N VAL A 27 -7.87 24.59 9.61
CA VAL A 27 -7.97 23.16 9.28
C VAL A 27 -6.79 22.39 9.87
N CYS A 28 -7.10 21.28 10.56
CA CYS A 28 -6.10 20.27 10.92
C CYS A 28 -6.30 19.02 10.07
N VAL A 29 -5.30 18.66 9.27
CA VAL A 29 -5.25 17.42 8.51
C VAL A 29 -4.42 16.40 9.29
N VAL A 30 -4.95 15.20 9.51
CA VAL A 30 -4.31 14.12 10.27
C VAL A 30 -3.92 13.00 9.32
N GLY A 31 -2.63 12.83 9.08
CA GLY A 31 -2.04 11.86 8.15
C GLY A 31 -1.59 12.52 6.86
N SER A 32 -0.33 12.29 6.46
CA SER A 32 0.30 12.91 5.29
C SER A 32 0.33 12.02 4.04
N GLY A 33 -0.43 10.93 4.05
CA GLY A 33 -0.56 10.00 2.92
C GLY A 33 -1.32 10.59 1.72
N ALA A 34 -1.68 9.74 0.75
CA ALA A 34 -2.30 10.14 -0.52
C ALA A 34 -3.45 11.15 -0.37
N GLY A 35 -4.47 10.85 0.45
CA GLY A 35 -5.61 11.75 0.64
C GLY A 35 -5.26 13.01 1.44
N GLY A 36 -4.46 12.86 2.50
CA GLY A 36 -4.15 13.97 3.41
C GLY A 36 -3.25 15.04 2.78
N ALA A 37 -2.24 14.62 2.02
CA ALA A 37 -1.36 15.54 1.30
C ALA A 37 -2.12 16.37 0.25
N VAL A 38 -3.04 15.73 -0.49
CA VAL A 38 -3.91 16.40 -1.46
C VAL A 38 -4.81 17.41 -0.75
N ALA A 39 -5.51 16.99 0.32
CA ALA A 39 -6.39 17.88 1.07
C ALA A 39 -5.63 19.10 1.65
N ALA A 40 -4.45 18.88 2.23
CA ALA A 40 -3.62 19.95 2.78
C ALA A 40 -3.21 20.96 1.70
N LYS A 41 -2.75 20.47 0.54
CA LYS A 41 -2.36 21.30 -0.61
C LYS A 41 -3.54 22.14 -1.12
N GLU A 42 -4.66 21.50 -1.43
CA GLU A 42 -5.82 22.19 -2.02
C GLU A 42 -6.40 23.25 -1.07
N LEU A 43 -6.45 22.96 0.24
CA LEU A 43 -6.94 23.92 1.24
C LEU A 43 -5.96 25.07 1.49
N ALA A 44 -4.66 24.80 1.50
CA ALA A 44 -3.64 25.84 1.64
C ALA A 44 -3.61 26.77 0.42
N GLU A 45 -3.71 26.23 -0.80
CA GLU A 45 -3.81 27.06 -2.02
C GLU A 45 -5.09 27.89 -2.09
N ALA A 46 -6.17 27.43 -1.43
CA ALA A 46 -7.38 28.21 -1.22
C ALA A 46 -7.23 29.28 -0.11
N GLY A 47 -6.03 29.47 0.44
CA GLY A 47 -5.71 30.50 1.43
C GLY A 47 -6.11 30.16 2.87
N ARG A 48 -6.35 28.88 3.19
CA ARG A 48 -6.69 28.44 4.55
C ARG A 48 -5.45 28.26 5.42
N ASP A 49 -5.57 28.53 6.72
CA ASP A 49 -4.53 28.17 7.68
C ASP A 49 -4.61 26.66 7.99
N VAL A 50 -3.68 25.90 7.42
CA VAL A 50 -3.64 24.45 7.47
C VAL A 50 -2.47 23.97 8.33
N VAL A 51 -2.77 23.08 9.27
CA VAL A 51 -1.78 22.25 9.97
C VAL A 51 -1.93 20.81 9.47
N LEU A 52 -0.82 20.18 9.08
CA LEU A 52 -0.76 18.76 8.70
C LEU A 52 0.09 18.00 9.74
N LEU A 53 -0.47 16.95 10.34
CA LEU A 53 0.20 16.10 11.33
C LEU A 53 0.46 14.71 10.76
N GLU A 54 1.69 14.21 10.91
CA GLU A 54 2.09 12.86 10.52
C GLU A 54 2.76 12.16 11.70
N GLN A 55 2.39 10.90 11.96
CA GLN A 55 2.95 10.12 13.07
C GLN A 55 4.37 9.63 12.80
N GLY A 56 4.73 9.42 11.53
CA GLY A 56 6.04 8.95 11.10
C GLY A 56 7.07 10.06 10.95
N GLY A 57 8.31 9.66 10.66
CA GLY A 57 9.42 10.57 10.40
C GLY A 57 9.41 11.19 9.00
N HIS A 58 10.27 12.17 8.79
CA HIS A 58 10.58 12.73 7.47
C HIS A 58 11.89 12.15 6.97
N TYR A 59 11.86 11.51 5.80
CA TYR A 59 13.01 10.87 5.17
C TYR A 59 13.15 11.37 3.74
N THR A 60 14.39 11.61 3.34
CA THR A 60 14.81 12.13 2.05
C THR A 60 15.61 11.07 1.29
N LYS A 61 15.98 11.34 0.04
CA LYS A 61 16.78 10.39 -0.74
C LYS A 61 18.11 10.02 -0.07
N GLU A 62 18.68 10.92 0.71
CA GLU A 62 19.91 10.70 1.47
C GLU A 62 19.73 9.67 2.59
N ASP A 63 18.51 9.49 3.09
CA ASP A 63 18.19 8.55 4.17
C ASP A 63 17.86 7.14 3.65
N PHE A 64 17.51 6.99 2.37
CA PHE A 64 17.10 5.70 1.81
C PHE A 64 18.30 4.83 1.45
N THR A 65 18.63 3.90 2.35
CA THR A 65 19.84 3.07 2.23
C THR A 65 19.67 1.82 1.36
N GLN A 66 18.46 1.55 0.89
CA GLN A 66 18.10 0.35 0.13
C GLN A 66 18.30 -0.97 0.92
N ARG A 67 18.44 -0.90 2.25
CA ARG A 67 18.56 -2.05 3.16
C ARG A 67 17.24 -2.31 3.87
N GLU A 68 16.72 -3.53 3.79
CA GLU A 68 15.42 -3.89 4.38
C GLU A 68 15.40 -3.72 5.89
N GLU A 69 16.45 -4.18 6.56
CA GLU A 69 16.61 -4.16 8.00
C GLU A 69 16.69 -2.75 8.58
N GLU A 70 17.04 -1.75 7.76
CA GLU A 70 17.08 -0.35 8.15
C GLU A 70 15.80 0.39 7.75
N MET A 71 15.28 0.14 6.54
CA MET A 71 14.17 0.92 5.99
C MET A 71 12.79 0.41 6.44
N MET A 72 12.62 -0.90 6.63
CA MET A 72 11.35 -1.48 7.07
C MET A 72 10.88 -0.89 8.42
N PRO A 73 11.74 -0.81 9.46
CA PRO A 73 11.33 -0.23 10.75
C PRO A 73 11.00 1.26 10.71
N LEU A 74 11.56 2.00 9.74
CA LEU A 74 11.36 3.44 9.61
C LEU A 74 10.10 3.78 8.81
N LEU A 75 9.82 3.02 7.75
CA LEU A 75 8.80 3.37 6.76
C LEU A 75 7.44 2.69 6.99
N PHE A 76 7.39 1.61 7.77
CA PHE A 76 6.19 0.80 7.92
C PHE A 76 5.65 0.80 9.35
N GLU A 77 4.33 0.77 9.45
CA GLU A 77 3.63 0.48 10.70
C GLU A 77 4.04 -0.88 11.24
N ASP A 78 4.21 -0.94 12.56
CA ASP A 78 4.65 -2.15 13.27
C ASP A 78 5.89 -2.80 12.63
N MET A 79 6.79 -1.99 12.05
CA MET A 79 7.99 -2.44 11.33
C MET A 79 7.69 -3.41 10.17
N GLY A 80 6.51 -3.28 9.56
CA GLY A 80 6.05 -4.16 8.49
C GLY A 80 5.45 -5.48 8.98
N GLN A 81 5.08 -5.58 10.26
CA GLN A 81 4.52 -6.79 10.89
C GLN A 81 3.05 -6.64 11.30
N ARG A 82 2.38 -5.56 10.89
CA ARG A 82 0.95 -5.39 11.15
C ARG A 82 0.16 -6.49 10.44
N ALA A 83 -0.76 -7.14 11.12
CA ALA A 83 -1.55 -8.24 10.57
C ALA A 83 -2.97 -8.27 11.14
N THR A 84 -3.81 -9.13 10.55
CA THR A 84 -5.09 -9.53 11.16
C THR A 84 -4.89 -10.24 12.50
N GLU A 85 -5.92 -10.25 13.35
CA GLU A 85 -5.88 -10.83 14.70
C GLU A 85 -5.45 -12.32 14.71
N ASP A 86 -5.82 -13.06 13.67
CA ASP A 86 -5.47 -14.46 13.46
C ASP A 86 -4.11 -14.64 12.75
N GLY A 87 -3.45 -13.55 12.36
CA GLY A 87 -2.18 -13.54 11.64
C GLY A 87 -2.27 -13.98 10.18
N SER A 88 -3.48 -14.17 9.63
CA SER A 88 -3.65 -14.72 8.27
C SER A 88 -3.30 -13.74 7.15
N ILE A 89 -3.49 -12.43 7.37
CA ILE A 89 -3.20 -11.39 6.38
C ILE A 89 -2.23 -10.36 6.98
N LEU A 90 -1.05 -10.24 6.38
CA LEU A 90 -0.10 -9.17 6.65
C LEU A 90 -0.55 -7.88 5.97
N ILE A 91 -0.43 -6.74 6.64
CA ILE A 91 -0.88 -5.43 6.16
C ILE A 91 0.30 -4.45 6.14
N LEU A 92 0.70 -4.03 4.94
CA LEU A 92 1.83 -3.14 4.72
C LEU A 92 1.39 -1.67 4.65
N GLN A 93 1.34 -1.01 5.81
CA GLN A 93 0.94 0.39 5.91
C GLN A 93 2.14 1.33 6.17
N GLY A 94 2.19 2.48 5.48
CA GLY A 94 3.27 3.46 5.65
C GLY A 94 3.16 4.31 6.93
N ARG A 95 4.31 4.62 7.51
CA ARG A 95 4.48 5.45 8.73
C ARG A 95 5.62 6.46 8.51
N ASN A 96 5.38 7.44 7.65
CA ASN A 96 6.35 8.49 7.32
C ASN A 96 5.64 9.65 6.61
N ILE A 97 6.31 10.78 6.46
CA ILE A 97 5.83 11.86 5.59
C ILE A 97 5.60 11.32 4.18
N GLY A 98 4.36 11.45 3.68
CA GLY A 98 3.91 10.90 2.40
C GLY A 98 3.21 9.54 2.50
N GLY A 99 3.24 8.89 3.67
CA GLY A 99 2.61 7.59 3.94
C GLY A 99 3.01 6.48 2.97
N SER A 100 2.09 5.56 2.69
CA SER A 100 2.34 4.40 1.80
C SER A 100 2.75 4.77 0.37
N THR A 101 2.58 6.03 -0.05
CA THR A 101 3.02 6.46 -1.39
C THR A 101 4.54 6.48 -1.55
N VAL A 102 5.29 6.48 -0.43
CA VAL A 102 6.76 6.40 -0.41
C VAL A 102 7.27 4.99 -0.69
N HIS A 103 6.51 3.96 -0.31
CA HIS A 103 6.93 2.55 -0.45
C HIS A 103 6.07 1.71 -1.41
N ASN A 104 4.93 2.20 -1.89
CA ASN A 104 4.16 1.45 -2.89
C ASN A 104 4.94 1.26 -4.21
N LEU A 105 4.45 0.40 -5.09
CA LEU A 105 5.14 0.02 -6.33
C LEU A 105 4.81 0.90 -7.56
N CYS A 106 4.15 2.05 -7.34
CA CYS A 106 3.82 3.10 -8.32
C CYS A 106 2.70 2.81 -9.33
N TYR A 107 1.99 1.69 -9.24
CA TYR A 107 0.79 1.50 -10.06
C TYR A 107 -0.18 2.67 -9.93
N CYS A 108 -0.67 3.14 -11.07
CA CYS A 108 -1.65 4.21 -11.17
C CYS A 108 -2.85 3.70 -11.97
N PHE A 109 -3.92 3.40 -11.27
CA PHE A 109 -5.21 3.00 -11.85
C PHE A 109 -6.23 4.11 -11.61
N ARG A 110 -7.01 4.44 -12.64
CA ARG A 110 -8.28 5.14 -12.41
C ARG A 110 -9.28 4.14 -11.85
N THR A 111 -10.13 4.57 -10.92
CA THR A 111 -11.26 3.75 -10.49
C THR A 111 -12.13 3.42 -11.71
N PRO A 112 -12.52 2.16 -11.96
CA PRO A 112 -13.34 1.83 -13.12
C PRO A 112 -14.75 2.42 -13.04
N LYS A 113 -15.33 2.79 -14.19
CA LYS A 113 -16.68 3.35 -14.26
C LYS A 113 -17.76 2.42 -13.66
N PRO A 114 -17.78 1.10 -13.91
CA PRO A 114 -18.77 0.21 -13.29
C PRO A 114 -18.76 0.25 -11.75
N ILE A 115 -17.58 0.43 -11.14
CA ILE A 115 -17.44 0.55 -9.68
C ILE A 115 -18.02 1.86 -9.17
N VAL A 116 -17.76 2.97 -9.85
CA VAL A 116 -18.33 4.28 -9.48
C VAL A 116 -19.86 4.28 -9.59
N GLU A 117 -20.40 3.69 -10.66
CA GLU A 117 -21.85 3.56 -10.82
C GLU A 117 -22.48 2.60 -9.80
N LYS A 118 -21.75 1.55 -9.38
CA LYS A 118 -22.15 0.70 -8.25
C LYS A 118 -22.27 1.52 -6.96
N TRP A 119 -21.23 2.27 -6.57
CA TRP A 119 -21.27 3.12 -5.37
C TRP A 119 -22.39 4.16 -5.40
N ARG A 120 -22.66 4.73 -6.58
CA ARG A 120 -23.79 5.64 -6.77
C ARG A 120 -25.14 4.97 -6.53
N ARG A 121 -25.31 3.75 -7.04
CA ARG A 121 -26.56 2.97 -6.90
C ARG A 121 -26.77 2.44 -5.48
N GLU A 122 -25.71 1.99 -4.82
CA GLU A 122 -25.80 1.21 -3.58
C GLU A 122 -25.44 2.03 -2.33
N ASP A 123 -24.47 2.93 -2.42
CA ASP A 123 -23.94 3.69 -1.28
C ASP A 123 -24.42 5.15 -1.24
N GLY A 124 -25.23 5.56 -2.23
CA GLY A 124 -25.82 6.90 -2.29
C GLY A 124 -24.83 8.02 -2.60
N ILE A 125 -23.69 7.67 -3.21
CA ILE A 125 -22.72 8.65 -3.72
C ILE A 125 -23.39 9.53 -4.77
N ARG A 126 -23.18 10.85 -4.70
CA ARG A 126 -23.90 11.84 -5.53
C ARG A 126 -23.21 12.17 -6.85
N TRP A 127 -21.91 11.91 -6.96
CA TRP A 127 -21.13 12.18 -8.16
C TRP A 127 -21.17 10.99 -9.12
N ALA A 128 -21.21 11.28 -10.42
CA ALA A 128 -21.06 10.31 -11.49
C ALA A 128 -19.57 10.10 -11.82
N TYR A 129 -19.27 9.09 -12.64
CA TYR A 129 -17.90 8.85 -13.11
C TYR A 129 -17.29 10.07 -13.79
N GLU A 130 -18.08 10.77 -14.60
CA GLU A 130 -17.64 11.94 -15.35
C GLU A 130 -17.23 13.11 -14.46
N ASP A 131 -17.81 13.23 -13.26
CA ASP A 131 -17.45 14.27 -12.29
C ASP A 131 -16.03 14.08 -11.73
N LEU A 132 -15.50 12.85 -11.80
CA LEU A 132 -14.15 12.52 -11.34
C LEU A 132 -13.07 12.80 -12.40
N LEU A 133 -13.42 12.87 -13.69
CA LEU A 133 -12.44 13.00 -14.77
C LEU A 133 -11.48 14.19 -14.57
N PRO A 134 -11.95 15.41 -14.22
CA PRO A 134 -11.04 16.54 -13.99
C PRO A 134 -10.09 16.30 -12.82
N SER A 135 -10.53 15.54 -11.81
CA SER A 135 -9.70 15.19 -10.65
C SER A 135 -8.64 14.16 -11.02
N PHE A 136 -9.01 13.12 -11.79
CA PHE A 136 -8.06 12.14 -12.32
C PHE A 136 -6.97 12.82 -13.15
N GLU A 137 -7.35 13.66 -14.11
CA GLU A 137 -6.40 14.38 -14.98
C GLU A 137 -5.45 15.27 -14.18
N ARG A 138 -5.96 16.02 -13.20
CA ARG A 138 -5.13 16.88 -12.32
C ARG A 138 -4.14 16.06 -11.48
N VAL A 139 -4.59 14.95 -10.91
CA VAL A 139 -3.75 14.08 -10.09
C VAL A 139 -2.68 13.39 -10.96
N GLU A 140 -3.07 12.88 -12.13
CA GLU A 140 -2.14 12.26 -13.08
C GLU A 140 -1.07 13.23 -13.55
N ALA A 141 -1.44 14.48 -13.84
CA ALA A 141 -0.49 15.52 -14.19
C ALA A 141 0.46 15.87 -13.03
N MET A 142 -0.08 16.04 -11.81
CA MET A 142 0.73 16.34 -10.62
C MET A 142 1.72 15.22 -10.28
N LEU A 143 1.32 13.97 -10.50
CA LEU A 143 2.12 12.77 -10.21
C LEU A 143 2.97 12.32 -11.40
N HIS A 144 2.86 12.97 -12.57
CA HIS A 144 3.52 12.58 -13.81
C HIS A 144 3.26 11.10 -14.19
N VAL A 145 1.98 10.72 -14.21
CA VAL A 145 1.56 9.37 -14.58
C VAL A 145 1.81 9.13 -16.06
N GLN A 146 2.54 8.06 -16.38
CA GLN A 146 2.89 7.69 -17.74
C GLN A 146 3.10 6.16 -17.86
N PRO A 147 2.94 5.57 -19.06
CA PRO A 147 3.24 4.16 -19.26
C PRO A 147 4.72 3.89 -18.99
N ILE A 148 5.02 2.70 -18.46
CA ILE A 148 6.40 2.23 -18.35
C ILE A 148 6.99 2.03 -19.74
N LEU A 149 8.22 2.51 -19.93
CA LEU A 149 8.96 2.29 -21.16
C LEU A 149 9.38 0.83 -21.25
N GLU A 150 9.34 0.25 -22.44
CA GLU A 150 9.69 -1.17 -22.65
C GLU A 150 11.12 -1.49 -22.15
N ALA A 151 12.06 -0.56 -22.30
CA ALA A 151 13.44 -0.70 -21.78
C ALA A 151 13.53 -0.80 -20.24
N GLN A 152 12.49 -0.39 -19.51
CA GLN A 152 12.41 -0.44 -18.05
C GLN A 152 11.68 -1.67 -17.53
N VAL A 153 11.00 -2.42 -18.40
CA VAL A 153 10.39 -3.71 -18.06
C VAL A 153 11.53 -4.67 -17.78
N ASN A 154 11.59 -5.22 -16.56
CA ASN A 154 12.69 -6.08 -16.16
C ASN A 154 12.49 -7.54 -16.59
N THR A 155 13.49 -8.40 -16.36
CA THR A 155 13.45 -9.81 -16.77
C THR A 155 12.32 -10.58 -16.09
N LEU A 156 12.05 -10.31 -14.82
CA LEU A 156 10.94 -10.93 -14.08
C LEU A 156 9.59 -10.63 -14.77
N ASN A 157 9.35 -9.37 -15.14
CA ASN A 157 8.13 -8.97 -15.83
C ASN A 157 8.03 -9.57 -17.24
N ARG A 158 9.15 -9.63 -17.97
CA ARG A 158 9.21 -10.29 -19.28
C ARG A 158 8.87 -11.77 -19.20
N LYS A 159 9.34 -12.50 -18.19
CA LYS A 159 8.97 -13.91 -18.00
C LYS A 159 7.48 -14.09 -17.85
N ILE A 160 6.84 -13.27 -17.01
CA ILE A 160 5.38 -13.32 -16.83
C ILE A 160 4.67 -12.99 -18.15
N ARG A 161 5.14 -11.98 -18.89
CA ARG A 161 4.59 -11.64 -20.21
C ARG A 161 4.71 -12.80 -21.21
N GLU A 162 5.89 -13.42 -21.32
CA GLU A 162 6.13 -14.58 -22.20
C GLU A 162 5.20 -15.75 -21.87
N GLY A 163 4.95 -16.00 -20.58
CA GLY A 163 4.01 -17.02 -20.12
C GLY A 163 2.57 -16.70 -20.53
N CYS A 164 2.15 -15.43 -20.37
CA CYS A 164 0.83 -14.97 -20.81
C CYS A 164 0.65 -15.10 -22.32
N GLU A 165 1.62 -14.67 -23.13
CA GLU A 165 1.58 -14.73 -24.59
C GLU A 165 1.42 -16.17 -25.10
N LYS A 166 2.12 -17.14 -24.50
CA LYS A 166 2.00 -18.56 -24.87
C LYS A 166 0.64 -19.17 -24.51
N LEU A 167 0.02 -18.68 -23.44
CA LEU A 167 -1.30 -19.12 -22.97
C LEU A 167 -2.45 -18.35 -23.65
N GLY A 168 -2.14 -17.25 -24.34
CA GLY A 168 -3.13 -16.37 -24.94
C GLY A 168 -3.81 -15.42 -23.94
N TYR A 169 -3.25 -15.21 -22.75
CA TYR A 169 -3.76 -14.24 -21.78
C TYR A 169 -3.37 -12.81 -22.17
N HIS A 170 -4.32 -11.88 -22.07
CA HIS A 170 -4.06 -10.46 -22.26
C HIS A 170 -3.40 -9.85 -21.02
N GLY A 171 -2.29 -9.15 -21.21
CA GLY A 171 -1.75 -8.33 -20.13
C GLY A 171 -1.17 -7.02 -20.63
N ILE A 172 -0.96 -6.13 -19.66
CA ILE A 172 -0.87 -4.69 -19.88
C ILE A 172 0.40 -4.16 -19.24
N VAL A 173 1.11 -3.30 -19.97
CA VAL A 173 2.22 -2.52 -19.41
C VAL A 173 1.65 -1.39 -18.55
N ALA A 174 2.11 -1.32 -17.31
CA ALA A 174 1.57 -0.45 -16.28
C ALA A 174 1.78 1.04 -16.54
N HIS A 175 0.85 1.87 -16.07
CA HIS A 175 1.06 3.30 -15.90
C HIS A 175 1.59 3.59 -14.49
N HIS A 176 2.68 4.34 -14.40
CA HIS A 176 3.38 4.65 -13.15
C HIS A 176 3.62 6.15 -12.96
N ASN A 177 3.67 6.58 -11.69
CA ASN A 177 4.05 7.94 -11.28
C ASN A 177 5.56 8.08 -11.03
N ARG A 178 6.36 8.18 -12.10
CA ARG A 178 7.83 8.21 -12.03
C ARG A 178 8.40 9.23 -13.01
N VAL A 179 9.47 9.92 -12.61
CA VAL A 179 10.23 10.88 -13.43
C VAL A 179 11.71 10.53 -13.34
N ASN A 180 12.43 10.51 -14.47
CA ASN A 180 13.87 10.23 -14.53
C ASN A 180 14.29 8.94 -13.77
N CYS A 181 13.46 7.90 -13.81
CA CYS A 181 13.71 6.67 -13.08
C CYS A 181 14.91 5.90 -13.65
N THR A 182 15.86 5.59 -12.78
CA THR A 182 17.05 4.78 -13.06
C THR A 182 16.78 3.27 -13.01
N SER A 183 15.52 2.87 -12.81
CA SER A 183 15.10 1.46 -12.69
C SER A 183 15.85 0.69 -11.61
N SER A 184 16.09 1.32 -10.44
CA SER A 184 16.86 0.70 -9.35
C SER A 184 16.19 -0.54 -8.75
N GLY A 185 14.86 -0.59 -8.76
CA GLY A 185 14.06 -1.69 -8.21
C GLY A 185 13.77 -1.65 -6.72
N PHE A 186 14.37 -0.72 -5.97
CA PHE A 186 14.25 -0.60 -4.51
C PHE A 186 13.02 0.21 -4.04
N CYS A 187 11.93 0.20 -4.81
CA CYS A 187 10.82 1.13 -4.63
C CYS A 187 10.12 1.01 -3.26
N ILE A 188 10.10 -0.19 -2.67
CA ILE A 188 9.49 -0.47 -1.36
C ILE A 188 10.30 0.11 -0.20
N LEU A 189 11.60 0.33 -0.40
CA LEU A 189 12.51 0.80 0.65
C LEU A 189 12.79 2.30 0.57
N GLY A 190 11.92 3.04 -0.13
CA GLY A 190 12.14 4.44 -0.47
C GLY A 190 13.06 4.61 -1.68
N CYS A 191 12.85 5.68 -2.45
CA CYS A 191 13.60 5.92 -3.69
C CYS A 191 14.78 6.87 -3.45
N PRO A 192 16.05 6.40 -3.48
CA PRO A 192 17.22 7.26 -3.25
C PRO A 192 17.58 8.16 -4.45
N PHE A 193 16.69 8.25 -5.45
CA PHE A 193 16.92 8.99 -6.69
C PHE A 193 15.89 10.08 -6.95
N ASP A 194 14.96 10.32 -6.01
CA ASP A 194 13.81 11.23 -6.18
C ASP A 194 12.94 10.95 -7.42
N ALA A 195 13.03 9.74 -7.99
CA ALA A 195 12.34 9.42 -9.24
C ALA A 195 10.87 9.05 -9.01
N LYS A 196 10.57 8.40 -7.89
CA LYS A 196 9.21 7.98 -7.50
C LYS A 196 8.42 9.20 -7.03
N GLN A 197 7.39 9.59 -7.77
CA GLN A 197 6.59 10.79 -7.49
C GLN A 197 5.60 10.54 -6.34
N SER A 198 6.14 10.25 -5.15
CA SER A 198 5.36 10.08 -3.91
C SER A 198 4.77 11.42 -3.45
N MET A 199 3.86 11.37 -2.48
CA MET A 199 3.31 12.59 -1.88
C MET A 199 4.40 13.45 -1.21
N ALA A 200 5.47 12.83 -0.70
CA ALA A 200 6.60 13.52 -0.09
C ALA A 200 7.38 14.40 -1.08
N LEU A 201 7.37 14.05 -2.37
CA LEU A 201 8.05 14.83 -3.43
C LEU A 201 7.11 15.73 -4.25
N THR A 202 5.79 15.50 -4.15
CA THR A 202 4.79 16.20 -4.96
C THR A 202 3.92 17.12 -4.10
N TYR A 203 2.87 16.57 -3.50
CA TYR A 203 1.84 17.32 -2.80
C TYR A 203 2.32 17.97 -1.50
N ILE A 204 3.19 17.32 -0.73
CA ILE A 204 3.69 17.87 0.54
C ILE A 204 4.50 19.16 0.31
N PRO A 205 5.50 19.19 -0.60
CA PRO A 205 6.16 20.44 -0.95
C PRO A 205 5.24 21.50 -1.56
N ALA A 206 4.20 21.11 -2.28
CA ALA A 206 3.22 22.07 -2.81
C ALA A 206 2.38 22.69 -1.69
N ALA A 207 1.94 21.90 -0.72
CA ALA A 207 1.21 22.37 0.46
C ALA A 207 2.06 23.34 1.28
N ASP A 208 3.33 23.01 1.53
CA ASP A 208 4.29 23.89 2.23
C ASP A 208 4.44 25.24 1.53
N ARG A 209 4.67 25.22 0.20
CA ARG A 209 4.76 26.46 -0.60
C ARG A 209 3.50 27.30 -0.57
N ALA A 210 2.34 26.67 -0.42
CA ALA A 210 1.05 27.33 -0.26
C ALA A 210 0.78 27.82 1.18
N GLY A 211 1.66 27.51 2.14
CA GLY A 211 1.60 28.00 3.52
C GLY A 211 1.11 26.98 4.56
N ALA A 212 0.92 25.71 4.19
CA ALA A 212 0.59 24.67 5.17
C ALA A 212 1.76 24.44 6.14
N ARG A 213 1.47 24.33 7.44
CA ARG A 213 2.46 23.99 8.47
C ARG A 213 2.46 22.49 8.70
N ILE A 214 3.58 21.83 8.43
CA ILE A 214 3.67 20.37 8.39
C ILE A 214 4.54 19.87 9.54
N TYR A 215 4.03 18.92 10.31
CA TYR A 215 4.70 18.35 11.48
C TYR A 215 4.78 16.84 11.37
N ALA A 216 6.01 16.32 11.36
CA ALA A 216 6.31 14.89 11.49
C ALA A 216 6.31 14.47 12.98
N HIS A 217 6.39 13.17 13.24
CA HIS A 217 6.47 12.60 14.60
C HIS A 217 5.26 12.89 15.50
N CYS A 218 4.13 13.33 14.94
CA CYS A 218 2.89 13.68 15.63
C CYS A 218 1.88 12.53 15.54
N GLN A 219 1.88 11.65 16.54
CA GLN A 219 0.86 10.60 16.64
C GLN A 219 -0.41 11.15 17.28
N VAL A 220 -1.43 11.39 16.46
CA VAL A 220 -2.78 11.72 16.92
C VAL A 220 -3.42 10.50 17.56
N GLU A 221 -3.97 10.68 18.75
CA GLU A 221 -4.56 9.59 19.54
C GLU A 221 -6.09 9.67 19.58
N LYS A 222 -6.63 10.88 19.67
CA LYS A 222 -8.07 11.14 19.78
C LYS A 222 -8.42 12.56 19.36
N LEU A 223 -9.70 12.78 19.16
CA LEU A 223 -10.35 14.07 19.00
C LEU A 223 -11.09 14.38 20.30
N GLU A 224 -10.98 15.62 20.77
CA GLU A 224 -11.85 16.14 21.81
C GLU A 224 -13.10 16.73 21.17
N ILE A 225 -14.27 16.30 21.63
CA ILE A 225 -15.56 16.71 21.09
C ILE A 225 -16.28 17.56 22.11
N ALA A 226 -16.73 18.74 21.69
CA ALA A 226 -17.57 19.65 22.47
C ALA A 226 -18.93 19.78 21.77
N GLY A 227 -19.95 19.11 22.33
CA GLY A 227 -21.27 19.05 21.72
C GLY A 227 -21.23 18.37 20.36
N SER A 228 -21.54 19.10 19.29
CA SER A 228 -21.55 18.60 17.91
C SER A 228 -20.28 18.92 17.11
N ARG A 229 -19.25 19.52 17.72
CA ARG A 229 -18.04 19.97 17.03
C ARG A 229 -16.79 19.32 17.64
N VAL A 230 -15.79 19.09 16.79
CA VAL A 230 -14.43 18.77 17.25
C VAL A 230 -13.82 20.05 17.82
N ALA A 231 -13.41 20.02 19.09
CA ALA A 231 -12.78 21.14 19.77
C ALA A 231 -11.26 21.13 19.58
N ALA A 232 -10.64 19.96 19.61
CA ALA A 232 -9.20 19.81 19.41
C ALA A 232 -8.82 18.42 18.89
N VAL A 233 -7.70 18.36 18.18
CA VAL A 233 -6.96 17.15 17.88
C VAL A 233 -5.90 16.96 18.95
N VAL A 234 -5.85 15.78 19.57
CA VAL A 234 -4.94 15.50 20.69
C VAL A 234 -4.11 14.25 20.41
N GLY A 235 -2.85 14.32 20.76
CA GLY A 235 -1.91 13.21 20.63
C GLY A 235 -0.59 13.49 21.31
N ARG A 236 0.47 12.88 20.78
CA ARG A 236 1.81 12.93 21.33
C ARG A 236 2.87 13.03 20.23
N LEU A 237 3.98 13.67 20.57
CA LEU A 237 5.20 13.60 19.80
C LEU A 237 5.86 12.25 20.09
N ILE A 238 6.31 11.53 19.06
CA ILE A 238 6.97 10.23 19.20
C ILE A 238 8.25 10.15 18.39
N ASP A 239 9.30 9.54 18.94
CA ASP A 239 10.49 9.21 18.16
C ASP A 239 10.24 8.05 17.17
N ALA A 240 11.28 7.66 16.42
CA ALA A 240 11.19 6.55 15.47
C ALA A 240 10.78 5.24 16.16
N GLN A 241 11.23 5.02 17.40
CA GLN A 241 10.92 3.87 18.26
C GLN A 241 9.54 3.97 18.93
N GLY A 242 8.80 5.05 18.70
CA GLY A 242 7.47 5.27 19.24
C GLY A 242 7.46 5.77 20.69
N GLN A 243 8.61 6.19 21.25
CA GLN A 243 8.68 6.70 22.61
C GLN A 243 8.16 8.15 22.67
N PRO A 244 7.34 8.49 23.68
CA PRO A 244 6.75 9.82 23.80
C PRO A 244 7.81 10.87 24.12
N GLN A 245 7.77 11.99 23.38
CA GLN A 245 8.69 13.13 23.52
C GLN A 245 7.99 14.42 23.98
N GLY A 246 6.66 14.43 24.00
CA GLY A 246 5.83 15.59 24.36
C GLY A 246 4.37 15.38 23.95
N SER A 247 3.51 16.32 24.30
CA SER A 247 2.10 16.31 23.88
C SER A 247 1.86 17.11 22.59
N VAL A 248 0.84 16.73 21.83
CA VAL A 248 0.34 17.48 20.67
C VAL A 248 -1.10 17.88 20.93
N ARG A 249 -1.41 19.18 20.78
CA ARG A 249 -2.76 19.71 20.80
C ARG A 249 -2.94 20.73 19.68
N VAL A 250 -3.93 20.50 18.83
CA VAL A 250 -4.31 21.45 17.77
C VAL A 250 -5.78 21.81 17.91
N GLU A 251 -6.06 23.09 18.18
CA GLU A 251 -7.43 23.63 18.10
C GLU A 251 -7.70 23.99 16.64
N ALA A 252 -8.72 23.38 16.04
CA ALA A 252 -9.06 23.58 14.64
C ALA A 252 -10.57 23.66 14.43
N GLN A 253 -10.99 24.44 13.43
CA GLN A 253 -12.41 24.60 13.10
C GLN A 253 -12.91 23.41 12.28
N VAL A 254 -12.04 22.87 11.43
CA VAL A 254 -12.29 21.68 10.60
C VAL A 254 -11.16 20.69 10.83
N VAL A 255 -11.51 19.40 10.92
CA VAL A 255 -10.53 18.32 10.98
C VAL A 255 -10.74 17.39 9.79
N VAL A 256 -9.69 17.17 9.01
CA VAL A 256 -9.65 16.17 7.94
C VAL A 256 -8.91 14.96 8.46
N LEU A 257 -9.62 13.88 8.71
CA LEU A 257 -9.02 12.63 9.19
C LEU A 257 -8.59 11.77 7.99
N ALA A 258 -7.29 11.69 7.76
CA ALA A 258 -6.65 11.01 6.63
C ALA A 258 -5.56 10.01 7.09
N ALA A 259 -5.77 9.35 8.25
CA ALA A 259 -4.81 8.43 8.86
C ALA A 259 -4.84 7.01 8.26
N GLY A 260 -5.53 6.82 7.13
CA GLY A 260 -5.73 5.52 6.48
C GLY A 260 -6.89 4.70 7.08
N ALA A 261 -7.21 3.59 6.42
CA ALA A 261 -8.38 2.75 6.72
C ALA A 261 -8.34 2.08 8.11
N ILE A 262 -7.15 1.98 8.72
CA ILE A 262 -6.96 1.35 10.03
C ILE A 262 -6.86 2.39 11.15
N ASN A 263 -6.01 3.41 11.00
CA ASN A 263 -5.76 4.34 12.11
C ASN A 263 -6.87 5.40 12.23
N SER A 264 -7.57 5.74 11.14
CA SER A 264 -8.70 6.69 11.18
C SER A 264 -9.86 6.18 12.04
N PRO A 265 -10.41 4.96 11.85
CA PRO A 265 -11.43 4.44 12.76
C PRO A 265 -10.90 4.26 14.18
N GLN A 266 -9.62 3.91 14.37
CA GLN A 266 -9.03 3.84 15.72
C GLN A 266 -9.11 5.19 16.46
N ILE A 267 -8.74 6.29 15.79
CA ILE A 267 -8.85 7.64 16.36
C ILE A 267 -10.31 7.94 16.69
N LEU A 268 -11.25 7.69 15.78
CA LEU A 268 -12.68 7.94 16.00
C LEU A 268 -13.24 7.13 17.19
N LEU A 269 -12.90 5.83 17.28
CA LEU A 269 -13.32 4.95 18.38
C LEU A 269 -12.78 5.43 19.74
N ARG A 270 -11.57 6.00 19.79
CA ARG A 270 -10.98 6.60 21.00
C ARG A 270 -11.57 7.97 21.36
N SER A 271 -12.23 8.63 20.40
CA SER A 271 -12.68 10.02 20.53
C SER A 271 -14.08 10.18 21.12
N SER A 272 -14.74 9.08 21.49
CA SER A 272 -16.19 9.08 21.79
C SER A 272 -16.99 9.81 20.70
N ALA A 273 -16.55 9.71 19.44
CA ALA A 273 -17.21 10.31 18.30
C ALA A 273 -18.64 9.78 18.18
N ARG A 274 -19.55 10.61 17.63
CA ARG A 274 -20.93 10.18 17.37
C ARG A 274 -20.88 8.98 16.41
N ASN A 275 -21.08 7.80 16.98
CA ASN A 275 -21.06 6.52 16.29
C ASN A 275 -22.34 5.74 16.66
N GLU A 276 -23.47 6.45 16.69
CA GLU A 276 -24.78 5.92 17.11
C GLU A 276 -25.21 4.73 16.22
N ALA A 277 -24.87 4.78 14.93
CA ALA A 277 -25.12 3.69 13.98
C ALA A 277 -24.09 2.54 14.05
N GLY A 278 -23.05 2.65 14.89
CA GLY A 278 -22.05 1.58 15.10
C GLY A 278 -21.18 1.25 13.88
N GLN A 279 -21.07 2.16 12.91
CA GLN A 279 -20.40 1.92 11.62
C GLN A 279 -18.89 2.16 11.65
N VAL A 280 -18.38 2.96 12.60
CA VAL A 280 -16.93 3.23 12.66
C VAL A 280 -16.15 1.94 12.89
N GLY A 281 -15.23 1.66 11.98
CA GLY A 281 -14.39 0.47 11.99
C GLY A 281 -15.00 -0.73 11.27
N LYS A 282 -16.24 -0.67 10.78
CA LYS A 282 -16.86 -1.71 9.96
C LYS A 282 -16.51 -1.52 8.48
N HIS A 283 -16.88 -2.50 7.65
CA HIS A 283 -16.74 -2.46 6.18
C HIS A 283 -15.29 -2.21 5.73
N LEU A 284 -14.31 -2.80 6.44
CA LEU A 284 -12.92 -2.77 6.01
C LEU A 284 -12.78 -3.67 4.78
N HIS A 285 -12.50 -3.08 3.63
CA HIS A 285 -12.07 -3.81 2.44
C HIS A 285 -10.55 -3.82 2.33
N LEU A 286 -10.02 -4.94 1.84
CA LEU A 286 -8.60 -5.18 1.58
C LEU A 286 -8.48 -5.81 0.20
N HIS A 287 -7.32 -5.78 -0.43
CA HIS A 287 -7.07 -6.69 -1.56
C HIS A 287 -6.13 -7.80 -1.12
N PRO A 288 -6.63 -8.90 -0.50
CA PRO A 288 -5.80 -10.03 -0.15
C PRO A 288 -5.04 -10.54 -1.36
N SER A 289 -3.75 -10.78 -1.17
CA SER A 289 -2.86 -11.26 -2.21
C SER A 289 -2.03 -12.43 -1.73
N VAL A 290 -1.77 -13.37 -2.64
CA VAL A 290 -0.87 -14.50 -2.43
C VAL A 290 0.24 -14.46 -3.47
N LEU A 291 1.46 -14.72 -3.02
CA LEU A 291 2.65 -14.78 -3.87
C LEU A 291 3.02 -16.25 -4.16
N LEU A 292 3.32 -16.56 -5.41
CA LEU A 292 3.97 -17.80 -5.83
C LEU A 292 5.37 -17.48 -6.33
N ALA A 293 6.25 -18.49 -6.29
CA ALA A 293 7.60 -18.38 -6.83
C ALA A 293 7.86 -19.47 -7.88
N GLY A 294 8.25 -19.06 -9.09
CA GLY A 294 8.81 -19.95 -10.10
C GLY A 294 10.33 -19.95 -10.05
N PHE A 295 10.95 -21.12 -10.19
CA PHE A 295 12.40 -21.31 -10.21
C PHE A 295 12.88 -21.69 -11.61
N TYR A 296 13.96 -21.06 -12.06
CA TYR A 296 14.50 -21.17 -13.43
C TYR A 296 15.95 -21.66 -13.43
N ASP A 297 16.44 -22.07 -14.60
CA ASP A 297 17.84 -22.47 -14.77
C ASP A 297 18.75 -21.25 -14.93
N GLU A 298 18.24 -20.20 -15.55
CA GLU A 298 18.92 -18.94 -15.81
C GLU A 298 18.85 -17.93 -14.66
N ASP A 299 19.83 -17.04 -14.62
CA ASP A 299 19.87 -15.94 -13.66
C ASP A 299 18.92 -14.80 -14.11
N ILE A 300 18.00 -14.38 -13.24
CA ILE A 300 16.93 -13.41 -13.54
C ILE A 300 17.04 -12.13 -12.70
N TYR A 301 17.57 -12.22 -11.48
CA TYR A 301 17.72 -11.10 -10.54
C TYR A 301 16.49 -10.18 -10.48
N GLY A 302 15.37 -10.69 -9.96
CA GLY A 302 14.07 -9.99 -9.99
C GLY A 302 14.02 -8.58 -9.37
N TYR A 303 14.98 -8.22 -8.51
CA TYR A 303 15.12 -6.86 -7.96
C TYR A 303 15.71 -5.85 -8.93
N LEU A 304 16.40 -6.28 -9.98
CA LEU A 304 17.01 -5.35 -10.94
C LEU A 304 15.93 -4.87 -11.90
N GLY A 305 15.78 -3.55 -12.04
CA GLY A 305 14.72 -2.96 -12.86
C GLY A 305 13.43 -2.71 -12.10
N ILE A 306 12.35 -2.33 -12.79
CA ILE A 306 11.05 -2.09 -12.14
C ILE A 306 10.36 -3.44 -11.93
N PRO A 307 10.13 -3.88 -10.67
CA PRO A 307 9.64 -5.24 -10.40
C PRO A 307 8.15 -5.43 -10.70
N GLN A 308 7.39 -4.34 -10.84
CA GLN A 308 5.94 -4.35 -11.01
C GLN A 308 5.56 -3.41 -12.17
N SER A 309 5.85 -3.81 -13.41
CA SER A 309 5.66 -2.99 -14.62
C SER A 309 4.64 -3.57 -15.61
N TYR A 310 4.03 -4.70 -15.26
CA TYR A 310 3.10 -5.45 -16.09
C TYR A 310 2.00 -6.03 -15.21
N TYR A 311 0.78 -6.22 -15.71
CA TYR A 311 -0.27 -6.92 -14.98
C TYR A 311 -1.25 -7.59 -15.94
N VAL A 312 -2.07 -8.50 -15.44
CA VAL A 312 -3.07 -9.26 -16.19
C VAL A 312 -4.41 -9.07 -15.50
N ASP A 313 -5.35 -8.43 -16.17
CA ASP A 313 -6.71 -8.17 -15.70
C ASP A 313 -7.78 -8.98 -16.46
N GLU A 314 -7.38 -9.93 -17.30
CA GLU A 314 -8.28 -10.85 -18.04
C GLU A 314 -9.32 -11.54 -17.13
N PHE A 315 -8.99 -11.73 -15.85
CA PHE A 315 -9.83 -12.41 -14.87
C PHE A 315 -10.72 -11.47 -14.06
N ILE A 316 -10.87 -10.20 -14.49
CA ILE A 316 -11.82 -9.25 -13.93
C ILE A 316 -12.78 -8.75 -15.02
N ASP A 317 -14.07 -9.06 -14.86
CA ASP A 317 -15.13 -8.58 -15.75
C ASP A 317 -16.11 -7.74 -14.92
N LEU A 318 -15.75 -6.47 -14.74
CA LEU A 318 -16.51 -5.54 -13.90
C LEU A 318 -17.86 -5.14 -14.49
N GLU A 319 -18.09 -5.36 -15.78
CA GLU A 319 -19.38 -5.09 -16.41
C GLU A 319 -20.37 -6.21 -16.12
N ARG A 320 -19.92 -7.47 -16.20
CA ARG A 320 -20.75 -8.64 -15.94
C ARG A 320 -20.89 -8.96 -14.45
N ASN A 321 -19.80 -8.84 -13.70
CA ASN A 321 -19.76 -9.10 -12.27
C ASN A 321 -18.80 -8.11 -11.57
N PRO A 322 -19.29 -6.92 -11.17
CA PRO A 322 -18.47 -5.88 -10.55
C PRO A 322 -17.84 -6.28 -9.21
N ASP A 323 -18.20 -7.44 -8.68
CA ASP A 323 -17.86 -7.89 -7.34
C ASP A 323 -16.97 -9.14 -7.35
N SER A 324 -16.42 -9.53 -8.50
CA SER A 324 -15.63 -10.75 -8.59
C SER A 324 -14.47 -10.61 -9.56
N GLY A 325 -13.42 -11.37 -9.28
CA GLY A 325 -12.25 -11.49 -10.13
C GLY A 325 -10.97 -11.23 -9.35
N TYR A 326 -9.88 -11.27 -10.09
CA TYR A 326 -8.55 -11.00 -9.56
C TYR A 326 -7.65 -10.48 -10.67
N ILE A 327 -6.58 -9.82 -10.26
CA ILE A 327 -5.51 -9.37 -11.14
C ILE A 327 -4.28 -10.21 -10.84
N ILE A 328 -3.60 -10.68 -11.88
CA ILE A 328 -2.29 -11.32 -11.72
C ILE A 328 -1.21 -10.28 -11.97
N MET A 329 -0.23 -10.22 -11.06
CA MET A 329 0.82 -9.22 -11.12
C MET A 329 2.18 -9.85 -10.84
N PRO A 330 3.25 -9.41 -11.52
CA PRO A 330 4.62 -9.57 -11.07
C PRO A 330 4.78 -9.11 -9.63
N ILE A 331 5.64 -9.78 -8.88
CA ILE A 331 6.03 -9.33 -7.54
C ILE A 331 7.44 -9.78 -7.26
N PHE A 332 8.10 -9.04 -6.40
CA PHE A 332 9.43 -9.38 -5.95
C PHE A 332 9.57 -9.03 -4.48
N GLY A 333 10.23 -9.91 -3.72
CA GLY A 333 10.65 -9.65 -2.35
C GLY A 333 12.17 -9.56 -2.28
N PHE A 334 12.70 -8.61 -1.51
CA PHE A 334 14.13 -8.55 -1.19
C PHE A 334 14.55 -9.74 -0.28
N PRO A 335 15.86 -9.97 -0.05
CA PRO A 335 16.32 -11.21 0.59
C PRO A 335 15.70 -11.51 1.96
N VAL A 336 15.48 -10.52 2.83
CA VAL A 336 14.88 -10.70 4.15
C VAL A 336 13.40 -11.05 4.03
N ALA A 337 12.63 -10.27 3.26
CA ALA A 337 11.21 -10.55 3.04
C ALA A 337 10.99 -11.91 2.36
N THR A 338 11.80 -12.24 1.35
CA THR A 338 11.73 -13.54 0.66
C THR A 338 12.09 -14.69 1.58
N ALA A 339 13.14 -14.53 2.40
CA ALA A 339 13.51 -15.54 3.39
C ALA A 339 12.38 -15.81 4.40
N ALA A 340 11.64 -14.77 4.82
CA ALA A 340 10.52 -14.93 5.75
C ALA A 340 9.32 -15.68 5.14
N GLN A 341 9.14 -15.63 3.82
CA GLN A 341 8.01 -16.23 3.12
C GLN A 341 8.30 -17.65 2.60
N LEU A 342 9.57 -17.99 2.37
CA LEU A 342 9.96 -19.31 1.90
C LEU A 342 9.89 -20.36 3.02
N PRO A 343 9.41 -21.58 2.74
CA PRO A 343 9.19 -22.58 3.75
C PRO A 343 10.47 -23.33 4.15
N GLY A 344 10.38 -24.07 5.24
CA GLY A 344 11.44 -24.94 5.75
C GLY A 344 12.40 -24.22 6.71
N PHE A 345 13.39 -24.96 7.21
CA PHE A 345 14.37 -24.45 8.17
C PHE A 345 15.78 -24.96 7.84
N GLY A 346 16.80 -24.23 8.31
CA GLY A 346 18.21 -24.62 8.18
C GLY A 346 18.61 -24.92 6.73
N ARG A 347 19.08 -26.14 6.47
CA ARG A 347 19.58 -26.54 5.14
C ARG A 347 18.50 -26.55 4.06
N ALA A 348 17.25 -26.89 4.40
CA ALA A 348 16.16 -26.91 3.41
C ALA A 348 15.84 -25.49 2.94
N HIS A 349 15.72 -24.56 3.89
CA HIS A 349 15.52 -23.13 3.60
C HIS A 349 16.71 -22.50 2.85
N ALA A 350 17.94 -22.82 3.28
CA ALA A 350 19.14 -22.32 2.63
C ALA A 350 19.23 -22.70 1.14
N LYS A 351 18.72 -23.88 0.75
CA LYS A 351 18.64 -24.27 -0.67
C LYS A 351 17.73 -23.35 -1.47
N TRP A 352 16.58 -22.94 -0.92
CA TRP A 352 15.71 -21.97 -1.58
C TRP A 352 16.38 -20.63 -1.75
N MET A 353 17.02 -20.12 -0.68
CA MET A 353 17.72 -18.85 -0.73
C MET A 353 18.95 -18.86 -1.65
N GLN A 354 19.60 -20.00 -1.86
CA GLN A 354 20.66 -20.14 -2.88
C GLN A 354 20.10 -19.96 -4.31
N SER A 355 18.86 -20.36 -4.55
CA SER A 355 18.17 -20.20 -5.84
C SER A 355 17.51 -18.82 -6.04
N TYR A 356 17.63 -17.91 -5.07
CA TYR A 356 16.97 -16.60 -5.09
C TYR A 356 17.19 -15.77 -6.36
N HIS A 357 18.42 -15.82 -6.90
CA HIS A 357 18.80 -15.11 -8.13
C HIS A 357 18.11 -15.65 -9.41
N ARG A 358 17.41 -16.79 -9.30
CA ARG A 358 16.68 -17.47 -10.39
C ARG A 358 15.18 -17.57 -10.12
N MET A 359 14.67 -16.76 -9.20
CA MET A 359 13.26 -16.72 -8.84
C MET A 359 12.49 -15.67 -9.64
N VAL A 360 11.30 -16.03 -10.09
CA VAL A 360 10.25 -15.12 -10.59
C VAL A 360 9.11 -15.17 -9.59
N GLY A 361 8.83 -14.05 -8.94
CA GLY A 361 7.65 -13.90 -8.11
C GLY A 361 6.45 -13.43 -8.95
N ILE A 362 5.31 -14.05 -8.71
CA ILE A 362 4.02 -13.66 -9.29
C ILE A 362 2.97 -13.68 -8.18
N LEU A 363 2.01 -12.77 -8.19
CA LEU A 363 0.93 -12.72 -7.21
C LEU A 363 -0.43 -12.72 -7.87
N VAL A 364 -1.40 -13.21 -7.12
CA VAL A 364 -2.82 -12.97 -7.34
C VAL A 364 -3.24 -11.84 -6.41
N LEU A 365 -3.92 -10.82 -6.92
CA LEU A 365 -4.53 -9.74 -6.17
C LEU A 365 -6.05 -9.88 -6.32
N LEU A 366 -6.73 -10.28 -5.24
CA LEU A 366 -8.18 -10.50 -5.25
C LEU A 366 -8.94 -9.18 -5.22
N HIS A 367 -10.00 -9.07 -6.03
CA HIS A 367 -11.04 -8.05 -5.86
C HIS A 367 -12.07 -8.56 -4.84
N ASP A 368 -12.05 -8.00 -3.63
CA ASP A 368 -12.78 -8.53 -2.50
C ASP A 368 -14.24 -8.04 -2.42
N GLN A 369 -15.09 -8.92 -1.90
CA GLN A 369 -16.38 -8.58 -1.30
C GLN A 369 -16.37 -8.72 0.21
N SER A 370 -15.41 -9.47 0.76
CA SER A 370 -15.31 -9.69 2.18
C SER A 370 -15.18 -8.39 2.94
N GLU A 371 -16.01 -8.24 3.98
CA GLU A 371 -15.95 -7.10 4.87
C GLU A 371 -15.23 -7.48 6.16
N GLY A 372 -14.17 -6.75 6.45
CA GLY A 372 -13.47 -6.80 7.72
C GLY A 372 -13.95 -5.76 8.72
N GLU A 373 -13.24 -5.74 9.85
CA GLU A 373 -13.48 -4.81 10.93
C GLU A 373 -12.17 -4.39 11.61
N VAL A 374 -12.09 -3.11 11.97
CA VAL A 374 -11.08 -2.53 12.85
C VAL A 374 -11.71 -2.20 14.19
N ARG A 375 -11.22 -2.84 15.25
CA ARG A 375 -11.65 -2.63 16.64
C ARG A 375 -10.54 -2.01 17.48
N LEU A 376 -10.92 -1.47 18.62
CA LEU A 376 -9.98 -1.05 19.64
C LEU A 376 -9.68 -2.22 20.60
N GLY A 377 -8.41 -2.62 20.68
CA GLY A 377 -7.94 -3.57 21.69
C GLY A 377 -7.94 -2.95 23.10
N ARG A 378 -7.83 -3.79 24.14
CA ARG A 378 -7.72 -3.33 25.54
C ARG A 378 -6.48 -2.45 25.80
N ASP A 379 -5.44 -2.64 25.01
CA ASP A 379 -4.21 -1.85 24.98
C ASP A 379 -4.34 -0.56 24.16
N GLY A 380 -5.53 -0.28 23.62
CA GLY A 380 -5.81 0.83 22.73
C GLY A 380 -5.26 0.65 21.31
N ARG A 381 -4.56 -0.44 20.98
CA ARG A 381 -4.04 -0.68 19.61
C ARG A 381 -5.16 -1.19 18.70
N PRO A 382 -5.07 -1.00 17.37
CA PRO A 382 -6.06 -1.56 16.47
C PRO A 382 -6.05 -3.09 16.54
N ARG A 383 -7.21 -3.69 16.32
CA ARG A 383 -7.40 -5.14 16.11
C ARG A 383 -8.14 -5.31 14.81
N ILE A 384 -7.57 -6.06 13.88
CA ILE A 384 -8.06 -6.15 12.51
C ILE A 384 -8.60 -7.55 12.30
N ARG A 385 -9.88 -7.67 11.98
CA ARG A 385 -10.52 -8.93 11.65
C ARG A 385 -10.91 -8.91 10.19
N TYR A 386 -10.48 -9.90 9.44
CA TYR A 386 -10.82 -10.02 8.03
C TYR A 386 -10.75 -11.51 7.66
N HIS A 387 -11.77 -12.03 6.99
CA HIS A 387 -11.81 -13.43 6.56
C HIS A 387 -12.36 -13.50 5.14
N LEU A 388 -11.69 -14.24 4.27
CA LEU A 388 -12.17 -14.51 2.91
C LEU A 388 -13.42 -15.39 2.95
N ARG A 389 -14.42 -15.05 2.13
CA ARG A 389 -15.59 -15.90 1.91
C ARG A 389 -15.21 -17.15 1.10
N PRO A 390 -15.96 -18.26 1.20
CA PRO A 390 -15.63 -19.49 0.49
C PRO A 390 -15.51 -19.34 -1.04
N ASP A 391 -16.30 -18.47 -1.65
CA ASP A 391 -16.23 -18.16 -3.09
C ASP A 391 -14.95 -17.41 -3.46
N GLU A 392 -14.52 -16.46 -2.62
CA GLU A 392 -13.22 -15.77 -2.79
C GLU A 392 -12.03 -16.71 -2.57
N GLN A 393 -12.13 -17.65 -1.62
CA GLN A 393 -11.08 -18.66 -1.42
C GLN A 393 -10.94 -19.55 -2.66
N ALA A 394 -12.04 -19.85 -3.35
CA ALA A 394 -12.03 -20.59 -4.61
C ALA A 394 -11.41 -19.76 -5.75
N LEU A 395 -11.78 -18.47 -5.88
CA LEU A 395 -11.17 -17.55 -6.85
C LEU A 395 -9.66 -17.39 -6.62
N MET A 396 -9.23 -17.31 -5.37
CA MET A 396 -7.81 -17.26 -5.04
C MET A 396 -7.09 -18.54 -5.46
N ALA A 397 -7.69 -19.72 -5.24
CA ALA A 397 -7.13 -20.99 -5.70
C ALA A 397 -7.02 -21.05 -7.23
N GLU A 398 -8.05 -20.59 -7.94
CA GLU A 398 -8.06 -20.46 -9.39
C GLU A 398 -6.93 -19.54 -9.89
N GLY A 399 -6.78 -18.36 -9.28
CA GLY A 399 -5.71 -17.43 -9.61
C GLY A 399 -4.32 -18.01 -9.34
N MET A 400 -4.14 -18.76 -8.25
CA MET A 400 -2.86 -19.46 -7.97
C MET A 400 -2.54 -20.49 -9.04
N ARG A 401 -3.55 -21.21 -9.55
CA ARG A 401 -3.40 -22.15 -10.67
C ARG A 401 -2.98 -21.41 -11.94
N HIS A 402 -3.63 -20.32 -12.30
CA HIS A 402 -3.23 -19.51 -13.47
C HIS A 402 -1.82 -18.93 -13.33
N CYS A 403 -1.42 -18.50 -12.13
CA CYS A 403 -0.04 -18.10 -11.84
C CYS A 403 0.96 -19.23 -12.11
N ALA A 404 0.66 -20.46 -11.67
CA ALA A 404 1.51 -21.63 -11.93
C ALA A 404 1.60 -21.95 -13.43
N GLU A 405 0.48 -21.91 -14.15
CA GLU A 405 0.44 -22.11 -15.61
C GLU A 405 1.32 -21.08 -16.33
N ILE A 406 1.20 -19.80 -15.98
CA ILE A 406 2.00 -18.71 -16.57
C ILE A 406 3.50 -18.99 -16.34
N LEU A 407 3.89 -19.32 -15.11
CA LEU A 407 5.28 -19.59 -14.77
C LEU A 407 5.85 -20.81 -15.53
N PHE A 408 5.08 -21.89 -15.65
CA PHE A 408 5.51 -23.05 -16.43
C PHE A 408 5.61 -22.74 -17.93
N ALA A 409 4.64 -22.00 -18.47
CA ALA A 409 4.67 -21.57 -19.86
C ALA A 409 5.91 -20.70 -20.17
N SER A 410 6.35 -19.87 -19.23
CA SER A 410 7.59 -19.08 -19.36
C SER A 410 8.88 -19.85 -19.07
N GLY A 411 8.79 -21.13 -18.68
CA GLY A 411 9.93 -22.04 -18.56
C GLY A 411 10.38 -22.37 -17.14
N ALA A 412 9.59 -22.07 -16.11
CA ALA A 412 9.91 -22.48 -14.74
C ALA A 412 10.09 -24.00 -14.64
N LYS A 413 11.09 -24.44 -13.90
CA LYS A 413 11.34 -25.86 -13.59
C LYS A 413 10.54 -26.34 -12.40
N GLN A 414 10.28 -25.43 -11.47
CA GLN A 414 9.48 -25.70 -10.29
C GLN A 414 8.67 -24.45 -9.95
N VAL A 415 7.45 -24.66 -9.45
CA VAL A 415 6.62 -23.59 -8.89
C VAL A 415 6.31 -23.94 -7.44
N LEU A 416 6.62 -23.02 -6.53
CA LEU A 416 6.28 -23.11 -5.13
C LEU A 416 5.00 -22.34 -4.85
N VAL A 417 3.98 -23.05 -4.35
CA VAL A 417 2.78 -22.48 -3.74
C VAL A 417 2.97 -22.51 -2.21
N PRO A 418 2.90 -21.36 -1.52
CA PRO A 418 3.48 -21.21 -0.17
C PRO A 418 2.55 -21.69 0.95
N TYR A 419 2.03 -22.91 0.89
CA TYR A 419 1.29 -23.49 2.01
C TYR A 419 2.20 -23.66 3.24
N HIS A 420 1.79 -23.16 4.40
CA HIS A 420 2.64 -23.09 5.60
C HIS A 420 3.05 -24.45 6.17
N ARG A 421 2.13 -25.44 6.18
CA ARG A 421 2.37 -26.76 6.80
C ARG A 421 3.00 -27.77 5.86
N ASP A 422 2.52 -27.79 4.63
CA ASP A 422 2.97 -28.71 3.59
C ASP A 422 3.09 -27.93 2.27
N PRO A 423 4.20 -27.20 2.07
CA PRO A 423 4.39 -26.38 0.89
C PRO A 423 4.29 -27.23 -0.37
N LEU A 424 3.56 -26.72 -1.35
CA LEU A 424 3.32 -27.46 -2.57
C LEU A 424 4.37 -27.02 -3.60
N LEU A 425 5.25 -27.95 -3.95
CA LEU A 425 6.24 -27.80 -5.01
C LEU A 425 5.75 -28.57 -6.24
N LEU A 426 5.49 -27.84 -7.32
CA LEU A 426 4.96 -28.37 -8.58
C LEU A 426 6.07 -28.41 -9.62
N GLU A 427 6.05 -29.42 -10.48
CA GLU A 427 6.91 -29.59 -11.64
C GLU A 427 6.09 -29.59 -12.94
N PRO A 428 6.72 -29.32 -14.11
CA PRO A 428 6.03 -29.36 -15.40
C PRO A 428 5.35 -30.72 -15.63
N GLY A 429 4.04 -30.69 -15.87
CA GLY A 429 3.23 -31.90 -16.10
C GLY A 429 2.43 -32.38 -14.89
N ASP A 430 2.66 -31.80 -13.70
CA ASP A 430 1.84 -32.08 -12.52
C ASP A 430 0.38 -31.62 -12.69
N ASP A 431 -0.53 -32.30 -11.99
CA ASP A 431 -1.94 -31.93 -11.93
C ASP A 431 -2.15 -30.69 -11.04
N LEU A 432 -2.29 -29.52 -11.68
CA LEU A 432 -2.46 -28.25 -10.98
C LEU A 432 -3.80 -28.13 -10.23
N THR A 433 -4.78 -29.00 -10.48
CA THR A 433 -6.05 -29.01 -9.73
C THR A 433 -5.87 -29.42 -8.26
N VAL A 434 -4.67 -29.86 -7.87
CA VAL A 434 -4.28 -29.99 -6.46
C VAL A 434 -4.40 -28.66 -5.70
N ILE A 435 -4.20 -27.52 -6.37
CA ILE A 435 -4.36 -26.18 -5.78
C ILE A 435 -5.84 -25.97 -5.43
N ASP A 436 -6.76 -26.32 -6.32
CA ASP A 436 -8.21 -26.21 -6.08
C ASP A 436 -8.65 -27.13 -4.93
N ARG A 437 -8.11 -28.36 -4.87
CA ARG A 437 -8.41 -29.33 -3.81
C ARG A 437 -7.92 -28.88 -2.43
N ARG A 438 -6.74 -28.25 -2.38
CA ARG A 438 -6.19 -27.68 -1.13
C ARG A 438 -6.90 -26.37 -0.75
N GLY A 439 -7.27 -25.56 -1.74
CA GLY A 439 -7.94 -24.28 -1.57
C GLY A 439 -7.03 -23.19 -0.99
N CYS A 440 -7.62 -22.06 -0.59
CA CYS A 440 -6.94 -20.95 0.07
C CYS A 440 -7.64 -20.61 1.40
N ARG A 441 -7.32 -21.32 2.47
CA ARG A 441 -7.94 -21.09 3.79
C ARG A 441 -7.11 -20.11 4.64
N PRO A 442 -7.74 -19.30 5.51
CA PRO A 442 -7.03 -18.43 6.44
C PRO A 442 -6.00 -19.21 7.28
N GLY A 443 -4.77 -18.70 7.35
CA GLY A 443 -3.67 -19.30 8.12
C GLY A 443 -3.05 -20.57 7.51
N GLU A 444 -3.54 -21.04 6.35
CA GLU A 444 -2.88 -22.10 5.58
C GLU A 444 -1.88 -21.55 4.56
N ILE A 445 -2.12 -20.33 4.07
CA ILE A 445 -1.30 -19.61 3.09
C ILE A 445 -1.04 -18.20 3.63
N PRO A 446 0.19 -17.66 3.49
CA PRO A 446 0.49 -16.28 3.82
C PRO A 446 -0.21 -15.36 2.82
N LEU A 447 -1.12 -14.53 3.32
CA LEU A 447 -1.73 -13.46 2.55
C LEU A 447 -1.14 -12.11 2.93
N ALA A 448 -1.14 -11.18 1.98
CA ALA A 448 -0.75 -9.79 2.22
C ALA A 448 -1.74 -8.80 1.61
N SER A 449 -1.81 -7.60 2.17
CA SER A 449 -2.50 -6.44 1.61
C SER A 449 -1.66 -5.18 1.90
N THR A 450 -1.78 -4.15 1.08
CA THR A 450 -1.03 -2.88 1.20
C THR A 450 -1.94 -1.69 1.38
#